data_AF-A0A447RNB3-F1
#
_entry.id   AF-A0A447RNB3-F1
#
_cell.length_a   1.000
_cell.length_b   1.000
_cell.length_c   1.000
_cell.angle_alpha   90.00
_cell.angle_beta   90.00
_cell.angle_gamma   90.00
#
_symmetry.space_group_name_H-M   'P 1'
#
loop_
_entity.id
_entity.type
_entity.pdbx_description
1 polymer ?
#
loop_
_entity_poly.entity_id
_entity_poly.type
_entity_poly.pdbx_seq_one_letter_code
_entity_poly.pdbx_strand_id
1 'polypeptide(L)'
;MDYFTLFGLPASYTLSLEQLAVRYQDLQRQYHPDKFASAPAAEQLAAVQHSATINQAWQTLRHPLTRAEYLLSLHGFDLASEQHTVRDTAFLMEQLELREELDEIGQAKDDARLEGFIKRVKALF
;
A
#
# COMPACT_ATOMS: atom_id res chain seq x y z
N MET A 1 -16.74 2.57 -8.98
CA MET A 1 -16.67 3.20 -7.65
C MET A 1 -15.26 3.02 -7.16
N ASP A 2 -14.58 4.09 -6.76
CA ASP A 2 -13.21 4.04 -6.24
C ASP A 2 -13.18 3.62 -4.75
N TYR A 3 -11.99 3.32 -4.24
CA TYR A 3 -11.78 2.85 -2.87
C TYR A 3 -12.09 3.90 -1.80
N PHE A 4 -11.89 5.19 -2.09
CA PHE A 4 -12.23 6.24 -1.12
C PHE A 4 -13.75 6.32 -0.96
N THR A 5 -14.48 6.33 -2.08
CA THR A 5 -15.94 6.31 -2.07
C THR A 5 -16.46 5.03 -1.41
N LEU A 6 -15.82 3.88 -1.60
CA LEU A 6 -16.20 2.61 -0.95
C LEU A 6 -16.24 2.74 0.58
N PHE A 7 -15.25 3.41 1.18
CA PHE A 7 -15.23 3.66 2.63
C PHE A 7 -15.97 4.93 3.04
N GLY A 8 -16.60 5.66 2.11
CA GLY A 8 -17.23 6.94 2.39
C GLY A 8 -16.24 8.01 2.86
N LEU A 9 -15.02 7.99 2.32
CA LEU A 9 -13.94 8.92 2.62
C LEU A 9 -13.66 9.84 1.42
N PRO A 10 -13.16 11.06 1.65
CA PRO A 10 -12.71 11.92 0.55
C PRO A 10 -11.48 11.33 -0.14
N ALA A 11 -11.40 11.47 -1.46
CA ALA A 11 -10.21 11.10 -2.23
C ALA A 11 -9.06 12.08 -1.94
N SER A 12 -8.19 11.68 -1.01
CA SER A 12 -7.07 12.50 -0.51
C SER A 12 -5.90 11.62 -0.14
N TYR A 13 -4.68 12.11 -0.37
CA TYR A 13 -3.47 11.46 0.13
C TYR A 13 -3.40 11.49 1.66
N THR A 14 -3.78 12.63 2.25
CA THR A 14 -3.92 12.79 3.70
C THR A 14 -5.24 12.15 4.11
N LEU A 15 -5.14 11.00 4.77
CA LEU A 15 -6.27 10.15 5.14
C LEU A 15 -6.13 9.72 6.61
N SER A 16 -7.23 9.75 7.35
CA SER A 16 -7.27 9.24 8.72
C SER A 16 -7.32 7.71 8.72
N LEU A 17 -6.24 7.07 9.18
CA LEU A 17 -6.18 5.62 9.32
C LEU A 17 -7.19 5.08 10.35
N GLU A 18 -7.53 5.90 11.35
CA GLU A 18 -8.55 5.54 12.34
C GLU A 18 -9.93 5.47 11.69
N GLN A 19 -10.33 6.50 10.92
CA GLN A 19 -11.61 6.50 10.21
C GLN A 19 -11.68 5.37 9.19
N LEU A 20 -10.59 5.14 8.46
CA LEU A 20 -10.50 4.02 7.52
C LEU A 20 -10.69 2.67 8.25
N ALA A 21 -10.08 2.49 9.43
CA ALA A 21 -10.19 1.26 10.20
C ALA A 21 -11.63 1.00 10.66
N VAL A 22 -12.32 2.04 11.14
CA VAL A 22 -13.73 1.97 11.53
C VAL A 22 -14.58 1.55 10.33
N ARG A 23 -14.43 2.24 9.19
CA ARG A 23 -15.20 1.96 7.96
C ARG A 23 -14.93 0.55 7.42
N TYR A 24 -13.68 0.10 7.50
CA TYR A 24 -13.31 -1.25 7.12
C TYR A 24 -13.99 -2.31 8.00
N GLN A 25 -13.98 -2.14 9.31
CA GLN A 25 -14.64 -3.09 10.22
C GLN A 25 -16.16 -3.13 10.00
N ASP A 26 -16.79 -1.97 9.77
CA ASP A 26 -18.24 -1.89 9.50
C ASP A 26 -18.60 -2.65 8.21
N LEU A 27 -17.87 -2.39 7.13
CA LEU A 27 -18.09 -3.07 5.84
C LEU A 27 -17.77 -4.57 5.94
N GLN A 28 -16.67 -4.95 6.60
CA GLN A 28 -16.31 -6.35 6.77
C GLN A 28 -17.36 -7.10 7.59
N ARG A 29 -17.93 -6.48 8.63
CA ARG A 29 -19.07 -7.06 9.36
C ARG A 29 -20.30 -7.18 8.48
N GLN A 30 -20.59 -6.21 7.62
CA GLN A 30 -21.78 -6.23 6.76
C GLN A 30 -21.69 -7.29 5.66
N TYR A 31 -20.52 -7.43 5.05
CA TYR A 31 -20.30 -8.25 3.85
C TYR A 31 -19.44 -9.50 4.11
N HIS A 32 -19.29 -9.93 5.36
CA HIS A 32 -18.53 -11.14 5.68
C HIS A 32 -19.14 -12.37 4.99
N PRO A 33 -18.35 -13.21 4.29
CA PRO A 33 -18.86 -14.40 3.61
C PRO A 33 -19.66 -15.33 4.52
N ASP A 34 -19.26 -15.46 5.79
CA ASP A 34 -19.97 -16.30 6.78
C ASP A 34 -21.44 -15.91 6.97
N LYS A 35 -21.82 -14.64 6.77
CA LYS A 35 -23.23 -14.22 6.82
C LYS A 35 -24.09 -14.80 5.70
N PHE A 36 -23.44 -15.22 4.61
CA PHE A 36 -24.07 -15.75 3.42
C PHE A 36 -23.80 -17.25 3.26
N ALA A 37 -23.20 -17.93 4.25
CA ALA A 37 -22.84 -19.34 4.16
C ALA A 37 -24.05 -20.27 3.88
N SER A 38 -25.25 -19.86 4.28
CA SER A 38 -26.51 -20.58 3.99
C SER A 38 -27.30 -20.02 2.80
N ALA A 39 -26.79 -18.98 2.13
CA ALA A 39 -27.43 -18.36 0.98
C ALA A 39 -27.20 -19.18 -0.31
N PRO A 40 -27.93 -18.92 -1.39
CA PRO A 40 -27.67 -19.52 -2.70
C PRO A 40 -26.23 -19.27 -3.19
N ALA A 41 -25.72 -20.17 -4.03
CA ALA A 41 -24.33 -20.09 -4.52
C ALA A 41 -23.97 -18.74 -5.17
N ALA A 42 -24.91 -18.11 -5.88
CA ALA A 42 -24.71 -16.80 -6.47
C ALA A 42 -24.48 -15.70 -5.41
N GLU A 43 -25.21 -15.74 -4.30
CA GLU A 43 -25.09 -14.78 -3.21
C GLU A 43 -23.81 -15.02 -2.40
N GLN A 44 -23.41 -16.28 -2.20
CA GLN A 44 -22.12 -16.63 -1.61
C GLN A 44 -20.95 -16.08 -2.43
N LEU A 45 -21.00 -16.28 -3.75
CA LEU A 45 -19.96 -15.78 -4.66
C LEU A 45 -19.90 -14.25 -4.62
N ALA A 46 -21.05 -13.57 -4.64
CA ALA A 46 -21.11 -12.12 -4.52
C ALA A 46 -20.51 -11.63 -3.20
N ALA A 47 -20.82 -12.28 -2.07
CA ALA A 47 -20.25 -11.94 -0.76
C ALA A 47 -18.72 -12.10 -0.73
N VAL A 48 -18.19 -13.16 -1.33
CA VAL A 48 -16.73 -13.37 -1.47
C VAL A 48 -16.09 -12.25 -2.30
N GLN A 49 -16.68 -11.89 -3.44
CA GLN A 49 -16.18 -10.81 -4.30
C GLN A 49 -16.20 -9.45 -3.60
N HIS A 50 -17.27 -9.15 -2.86
CA HIS A 50 -17.38 -7.93 -2.08
C HIS A 50 -16.32 -7.87 -0.97
N SER A 51 -16.17 -8.94 -0.20
CA SER A 51 -15.16 -9.04 0.85
C SER A 51 -13.74 -8.88 0.29
N ALA A 52 -13.43 -9.54 -0.83
CA ALA A 52 -12.15 -9.38 -1.52
C ALA A 52 -11.89 -7.93 -1.95
N THR A 53 -12.91 -7.24 -2.49
CA THR A 53 -12.82 -5.83 -2.89
C THR A 53 -12.56 -4.92 -1.69
N ILE A 54 -13.25 -5.14 -0.57
CA ILE A 54 -13.06 -4.37 0.68
C ILE A 54 -11.64 -4.57 1.22
N ASN A 55 -11.13 -5.80 1.21
CA ASN A 55 -9.78 -6.12 1.67
C ASN A 55 -8.72 -5.44 0.80
N GLN A 56 -8.88 -5.51 -0.53
CA GLN A 56 -7.96 -4.86 -1.46
C GLN A 56 -7.96 -3.34 -1.24
N ALA A 57 -9.15 -2.72 -1.15
CA ALA A 57 -9.29 -1.29 -0.89
C ALA A 57 -8.62 -0.88 0.43
N TRP A 58 -8.80 -1.67 1.48
CA TRP A 58 -8.16 -1.43 2.78
C TRP A 58 -6.64 -1.49 2.69
N GLN A 59 -6.09 -2.54 2.06
CA GLN A 59 -4.64 -2.68 1.88
C GLN A 59 -4.08 -1.51 1.07
N THR A 60 -4.73 -1.17 -0.05
CA THR A 60 -4.31 -0.07 -0.92
C THR A 60 -4.33 1.28 -0.21
N LEU A 61 -5.39 1.61 0.55
CA LEU A 61 -5.51 2.90 1.21
C LEU A 61 -4.76 2.99 2.54
N ARG A 62 -4.45 1.88 3.21
CA ARG A 62 -3.74 1.87 4.49
C ARG A 62 -2.27 2.25 4.33
N HIS A 63 -1.61 1.77 3.28
CA HIS A 63 -0.19 2.02 3.06
C HIS A 63 0.02 3.33 2.26
N PRO A 64 0.92 4.24 2.70
CA PRO A 64 1.12 5.52 2.03
C PRO A 64 1.53 5.41 0.56
N LEU A 65 2.42 4.48 0.22
CA LEU A 65 2.90 4.30 -1.17
C LEU A 65 1.78 3.82 -2.09
N THR A 66 1.11 2.72 -1.73
CA THR A 66 -0.01 2.20 -2.55
C THR A 66 -1.19 3.17 -2.60
N ARG A 67 -1.38 4.00 -1.57
CA ARG A 67 -2.39 5.07 -1.59
C ARG A 67 -2.03 6.17 -2.58
N ALA A 68 -0.76 6.58 -2.63
CA ALA A 68 -0.29 7.53 -3.64
C ALA A 68 -0.43 6.95 -5.05
N GLU A 69 0.03 5.72 -5.26
CA GLU A 69 -0.10 5.01 -6.55
C GLU A 69 -1.55 4.93 -7.02
N TYR A 70 -2.45 4.54 -6.12
CA TYR A 70 -3.86 4.47 -6.43
C TYR A 70 -4.45 5.85 -6.75
N LEU A 71 -4.15 6.87 -5.95
CA LEU A 71 -4.63 8.22 -6.19
C LEU A 71 -4.15 8.76 -7.54
N LEU A 72 -2.92 8.47 -7.93
CA LEU A 72 -2.36 8.80 -9.24
C LEU A 72 -3.06 8.03 -10.38
N SER A 73 -3.37 6.75 -10.18
CA SER A 73 -4.12 5.95 -11.17
C SER A 73 -5.52 6.50 -11.43
N LEU A 74 -6.18 7.07 -10.41
CA LEU A 74 -7.49 7.74 -10.58
C LEU A 74 -7.40 8.97 -11.49
N HIS A 75 -6.20 9.54 -11.66
CA HIS A 75 -5.91 10.67 -12.55
C HIS A 75 -5.25 10.23 -13.87
N GLY A 76 -5.19 8.91 -14.15
CA GLY A 76 -4.63 8.36 -15.39
C GLY A 76 -3.11 8.17 -15.38
N PHE A 77 -2.44 8.29 -14.24
CA PHE A 77 -1.02 7.99 -14.09
C PHE A 77 -0.83 6.56 -13.59
N ASP A 78 -0.31 5.69 -14.45
CA ASP A 78 0.02 4.31 -14.09
C ASP A 78 1.51 4.17 -13.74
N LEU A 79 1.82 4.21 -12.45
CA LEU A 79 3.19 4.06 -11.95
C LEU A 79 3.75 2.63 -12.09
N ALA A 80 2.89 1.63 -12.30
CA ALA A 80 3.34 0.25 -12.53
C ALA A 80 3.82 0.01 -13.97
N SER A 81 3.52 0.95 -14.88
CA SER A 81 4.02 0.93 -16.24
C SER A 81 5.53 1.24 -16.28
N GLU A 82 6.31 0.37 -16.92
CA GLU A 82 7.76 0.56 -17.15
C GLU A 82 8.09 1.89 -17.88
N GLN A 83 7.09 2.53 -18.50
CA GLN A 83 7.21 3.83 -19.15
C GLN A 83 7.59 4.96 -18.17
N HIS A 84 7.33 4.78 -16.86
CA HIS A 84 7.61 5.75 -15.80
C HIS A 84 8.82 5.36 -14.94
N THR A 85 9.85 4.78 -15.55
CA THR A 85 11.14 4.56 -14.88
C THR A 85 11.74 5.89 -14.40
N VAL A 86 12.33 5.90 -13.20
CA VAL A 86 13.04 7.06 -12.65
C VAL A 86 14.20 7.43 -13.57
N ARG A 87 14.18 8.66 -14.12
CA ARG A 87 15.22 9.17 -15.02
C ARG A 87 16.23 10.10 -14.33
N ASP A 88 16.08 10.30 -13.02
CA ASP A 88 16.99 11.10 -12.23
C ASP A 88 18.27 10.31 -11.95
N THR A 89 19.34 10.62 -12.69
CA THR A 89 20.63 9.94 -12.56
C THR A 89 21.27 10.19 -11.20
N ALA A 90 21.05 11.35 -10.58
CA ALA A 90 21.63 11.63 -9.27
C ALA A 90 21.00 10.74 -8.20
N PHE A 91 19.68 10.60 -8.23
CA PHE A 91 18.96 9.66 -7.36
C PHE A 91 19.37 8.20 -7.61
N LEU A 92 19.52 7.80 -8.88
CA LEU A 92 19.97 6.43 -9.20
C LEU A 92 21.38 6.14 -8.68
N MET A 93 22.31 7.10 -8.79
CA MET A 93 23.65 6.97 -8.22
C MET A 93 23.63 6.88 -6.70
N GLU A 94 22.84 7.72 -6.03
CA GLU A 94 22.66 7.66 -4.57
C GLU A 94 22.13 6.27 -4.13
N GLN A 95 21.17 5.69 -4.86
CA GLN A 95 20.66 4.34 -4.59
C GLN A 95 21.74 3.25 -4.79
N LEU A 96 22.65 3.42 -5.75
CA LEU A 96 23.77 2.49 -5.95
C LEU A 96 24.77 2.59 -4.80
N GLU A 97 25.18 3.80 -4.43
CA GLU A 97 26.12 4.05 -3.32
C GLU A 97 25.58 3.49 -1.99
N LEU A 98 24.28 3.67 -1.71
CA LEU A 98 23.64 3.10 -0.53
C LEU A 98 23.66 1.55 -0.52
N ARG A 99 23.56 0.91 -1.69
CA ARG A 99 23.63 -0.55 -1.82
C ARG A 99 25.05 -1.05 -1.64
N GLU A 100 26.04 -0.38 -2.23
CA GLU A 100 27.45 -0.70 -2.05
C GLU A 100 27.86 -0.61 -0.57
N GLU A 101 27.45 0.46 0.14
CA GLU A 101 27.70 0.58 1.56
C GLU A 101 27.05 -0.56 2.38
N LEU A 102 25.81 -0.94 2.04
CA LEU A 102 25.12 -2.04 2.70
C LEU A 102 25.84 -3.38 2.48
N ASP A 103 26.34 -3.61 1.27
CA ASP A 103 27.12 -4.81 0.94
C ASP A 103 28.43 -4.86 1.73
N GLU A 104 29.16 -3.73 1.84
CA GLU A 104 30.36 -3.63 2.67
C GLU A 104 30.08 -3.92 4.15
N ILE A 105 28.99 -3.37 4.69
CA ILE A 105 28.56 -3.63 6.08
C ILE A 105 28.27 -5.12 6.26
N GLY A 106 27.56 -5.74 5.31
CA GLY A 106 27.24 -7.16 5.33
C GLY A 106 28.47 -8.06 5.26
N GLN A 107 29.45 -7.72 4.43
CA GLN A 107 30.73 -8.44 4.33
C GLN A 107 31.54 -8.34 5.63
N ALA A 108 31.58 -7.16 6.24
CA ALA A 108 32.27 -6.92 7.51
C ALA A 108 31.53 -7.51 8.73
N LYS A 109 30.23 -7.85 8.58
CA LYS A 109 29.32 -8.25 9.66
C LYS A 109 29.30 -7.21 10.80
N ASP A 110 29.26 -5.94 10.42
CA ASP A 110 29.36 -4.80 11.35
C ASP A 110 27.95 -4.32 11.77
N ASP A 111 27.44 -4.89 12.85
CA ASP A 111 26.11 -4.58 13.38
C ASP A 111 25.96 -3.11 13.80
N ALA A 112 27.03 -2.49 14.28
CA ALA A 112 27.01 -1.09 14.71
C ALA A 112 26.86 -0.14 13.51
N ARG A 113 27.60 -0.41 12.42
CA ARG A 113 27.41 0.33 11.15
C ARG A 113 26.04 0.09 10.56
N LEU A 114 25.50 -1.14 10.64
CA LEU A 114 24.17 -1.46 10.16
C LEU A 114 23.08 -0.64 10.89
N GLU A 115 23.16 -0.51 12.22
CA GLU A 115 22.21 0.29 12.98
C GLU A 115 22.25 1.77 12.56
N GLY A 116 23.46 2.32 12.36
CA GLY A 116 23.65 3.67 11.85
C GLY A 116 23.07 3.88 10.45
N PHE A 117 23.30 2.92 9.56
CA PHE A 117 22.76 2.91 8.19
C PHE A 117 21.22 2.92 8.19
N ILE A 118 20.59 2.04 8.98
CA ILE A 118 19.12 1.97 9.09
C ILE A 118 18.53 3.31 9.55
N LYS A 119 19.15 3.97 10.55
CA LYS A 119 18.69 5.28 11.05
C LYS A 119 18.78 6.35 9.97
N ARG A 120 19.87 6.36 9.19
CA ARG A 120 20.06 7.31 8.07
C ARG A 120 19.03 7.09 6.97
N VAL A 121 18.84 5.86 6.51
CA VAL A 121 17.87 5.54 5.45
C VAL A 121 16.44 5.92 5.88
N LYS A 122 16.07 5.65 7.13
CA LYS A 122 14.77 6.08 7.70
C LYS A 122 14.60 7.60 7.85
N ALA A 123 15.68 8.38 7.80
CA ALA A 123 15.60 9.84 7.88
C ALA A 123 15.53 10.49 6.50
N LEU A 124 15.92 9.76 5.44
CA LEU A 124 15.83 10.22 4.06
C LEU A 124 14.42 10.13 3.49
N PHE A 125 13.57 9.23 4.02
CA PHE A 125 12.24 8.88 3.53
C PHE A 125 11.20 8.86 4.65
#